data_AF-A0A371GK22-F1
#
_entry.id   AF-A0A371GK22-F1
#
_cell.length_a   1.000
_cell.length_b   1.000
_cell.length_c   1.000
_cell.angle_alpha   90.00
_cell.angle_beta   90.00
_cell.angle_gamma   90.00
#
_symmetry.space_group_name_H-M   'P 1'
#
loop_
_entity.id
_entity.type
_entity.pdbx_description
1 polymer ?
#
loop_
_entity_poly.entity_id
_entity_poly.type
_entity_poly.pdbx_seq_one_letter_code
_entity_poly.pdbx_strand_id
1 'polypeptide(L)'
;MPSLWNDVVYTLKAVGPIVRTHNELHYEAMDRAKKANQKAFNDNENKYKDIFVIIDRRWNCQLHHPSHAASYFLNPEFFYSNPNIEIDCEVLESLYKCIDKLSENDEFVNYIHNELPIYK
;
A
#
# COMPACT_ATOMS: atom_id res chain seq x y z
N MET A 1 36.59 -2.08 3.29
CA MET A 1 35.70 -1.14 2.57
C MET A 1 34.69 -1.98 1.81
N PRO A 2 33.38 -1.74 1.93
CA PRO A 2 32.44 -2.27 0.94
C PRO A 2 32.90 -1.77 -0.43
N SER A 3 33.00 -2.68 -1.41
CA SER A 3 33.30 -2.26 -2.78
C SER A 3 32.09 -1.50 -3.34
N LEU A 4 32.33 -0.54 -4.22
CA LEU A 4 31.29 0.14 -5.00
C LEU A 4 30.24 -0.84 -5.55
N TRP A 5 30.68 -2.04 -5.95
CA TRP A 5 29.83 -3.10 -6.47
C TRP A 5 28.84 -3.67 -5.46
N ASN A 6 29.20 -3.76 -4.18
CA ASN A 6 28.27 -4.21 -3.14
C ASN A 6 27.13 -3.20 -2.94
N ASP A 7 27.46 -1.90 -2.99
CA ASP A 7 26.47 -0.83 -2.87
C ASP A 7 25.55 -0.80 -4.09
N VAL A 8 26.09 -0.94 -5.30
CA VAL A 8 25.31 -1.05 -6.54
C VAL A 8 24.34 -2.24 -6.50
N VAL A 9 24.81 -3.42 -6.09
CA VAL A 9 23.96 -4.61 -5.95
C VAL A 9 22.88 -4.40 -4.90
N TYR A 10 23.21 -3.77 -3.78
CA TYR A 10 22.25 -3.43 -2.73
C TYR A 10 21.17 -2.48 -3.26
N THR A 11 21.55 -1.40 -3.94
CA THR A 11 20.63 -0.43 -4.53
C THR A 11 19.73 -1.09 -5.58
N LEU A 12 20.27 -1.92 -6.46
CA LEU A 12 19.48 -2.63 -7.48
C LEU A 12 18.46 -3.58 -6.85
N LYS A 13 18.83 -4.30 -5.79
CA LYS A 13 17.91 -5.16 -5.04
C LYS A 13 16.79 -4.37 -4.37
N ALA A 14 17.11 -3.21 -3.81
CA ALA A 14 16.14 -2.34 -3.14
C ALA A 14 15.15 -1.68 -4.12
N VAL A 15 15.66 -1.17 -5.24
CA VAL A 15 14.90 -0.32 -6.18
C VAL A 15 14.20 -1.16 -7.26
N GLY A 16 14.75 -2.31 -7.64
CA GLY A 16 14.20 -3.16 -8.70
C GLY A 16 12.72 -3.54 -8.51
N PRO A 17 12.29 -4.01 -7.32
CA PRO A 17 10.89 -4.28 -7.04
C PRO A 17 9.98 -3.05 -7.16
N ILE A 18 10.46 -1.88 -6.74
CA ILE A 18 9.71 -0.61 -6.75
C ILE A 18 9.49 -0.12 -8.19
N VAL A 19 10.48 -0.26 -9.07
CA VAL A 19 10.32 0.16 -10.48
C VAL A 19 9.26 -0.67 -11.20
N ARG A 20 9.03 -1.92 -10.79
CA ARG A 20 8.02 -2.81 -11.39
C ARG A 20 6.58 -2.46 -11.03
N THR A 21 6.34 -1.65 -10.00
CA THR A 21 4.98 -1.32 -9.52
C THR A 21 4.32 -0.17 -10.27
N HIS A 22 5.00 0.46 -11.23
CA HIS A 22 4.56 1.70 -11.88
C HIS A 22 3.25 1.59 -12.68
N ASN A 23 2.74 0.39 -12.95
CA ASN A 23 1.59 0.15 -13.83
C ASN A 23 0.38 -0.54 -13.15
N GLU A 24 0.43 -0.78 -11.84
CA GLU A 24 -0.59 -1.55 -11.10
C GLU A 24 -1.22 -0.71 -9.99
N LEU A 25 -2.46 -1.05 -9.58
CA LEU A 25 -3.15 -0.42 -8.45
C LEU A 25 -2.19 -0.29 -7.25
N HIS A 26 -1.88 0.96 -6.90
CA HIS A 26 -0.64 1.30 -6.20
C HIS A 26 -0.46 0.56 -4.86
N TYR A 27 -1.56 0.23 -4.18
CA TYR A 27 -1.52 -0.37 -2.85
C TYR A 27 -1.03 -1.84 -2.88
N GLU A 28 -1.63 -2.68 -3.72
CA GLU A 28 -1.24 -4.09 -3.87
C GLU A 28 0.18 -4.21 -4.46
N ALA A 29 0.48 -3.36 -5.44
CA ALA A 29 1.80 -3.33 -6.05
C ALA A 29 2.89 -2.97 -5.02
N MET A 30 2.61 -2.04 -4.10
CA MET A 30 3.52 -1.68 -3.02
C MET A 30 3.73 -2.84 -2.04
N ASP A 31 2.67 -3.54 -1.65
CA ASP A 31 2.78 -4.73 -0.80
C ASP A 31 3.62 -5.83 -1.48
N ARG A 32 3.40 -6.08 -2.78
CA ARG A 32 4.24 -6.98 -3.58
C ARG A 32 5.70 -6.54 -3.61
N ALA A 33 5.97 -5.25 -3.77
CA ALA A 33 7.34 -4.73 -3.79
C ALA A 33 8.05 -4.90 -2.44
N LYS A 34 7.35 -4.66 -1.33
CA LYS A 34 7.87 -4.92 0.03
C LYS A 34 8.16 -6.41 0.23
N LYS A 35 7.23 -7.30 -0.13
CA LYS A 35 7.42 -8.76 -0.08
C LYS A 35 8.57 -9.25 -0.96
N ALA A 36 8.72 -8.69 -2.17
CA ALA A 36 9.83 -9.01 -3.06
C ALA A 36 11.18 -8.54 -2.50
N ASN A 37 11.21 -7.37 -1.83
CA ASN A 37 12.39 -6.89 -1.13
C ASN A 37 12.79 -7.83 0.02
N GLN A 38 11.84 -8.24 0.87
CA GLN A 38 12.09 -9.22 1.94
C GLN A 38 12.78 -10.48 1.40
N LYS A 39 12.19 -11.06 0.33
CA LYS A 39 12.74 -12.25 -0.34
C LYS A 39 14.13 -12.00 -0.94
N ALA A 40 14.38 -10.83 -1.55
CA ALA A 40 15.67 -10.50 -2.15
C ALA A 40 16.82 -10.39 -1.12
N PHE A 41 16.47 -10.15 0.14
CA PHE A 41 17.38 -10.10 1.28
C PHE A 41 17.31 -11.35 2.17
N ASN A 42 16.74 -12.45 1.67
CA ASN A 42 16.58 -13.72 2.37
C ASN A 42 15.89 -13.55 3.73
N ASP A 43 14.85 -12.71 3.77
CA ASP A 43 14.04 -12.41 4.96
C ASP A 43 14.85 -11.86 6.15
N ASN A 44 16.09 -11.39 5.91
CA ASN A 44 16.92 -10.75 6.93
C ASN A 44 16.48 -9.30 7.17
N GLU A 45 15.64 -9.10 8.19
CA GLU A 45 15.04 -7.81 8.56
C GLU A 45 16.06 -6.67 8.68
N ASN A 46 17.25 -6.94 9.23
CA ASN A 46 18.29 -5.93 9.38
C ASN A 46 18.77 -5.35 8.05
N LYS A 47 18.50 -6.01 6.91
CA LYS A 47 18.91 -5.55 5.58
C LYS A 47 17.83 -4.72 4.86
N TYR A 48 16.55 -4.92 5.21
CA TYR A 48 15.43 -4.26 4.51
C TYR A 48 14.59 -3.33 5.38
N LYS A 49 14.72 -3.34 6.71
CA LYS A 49 13.96 -2.44 7.59
C LYS A 49 14.17 -0.96 7.24
N ASP A 50 15.41 -0.57 6.98
CA ASP A 50 15.74 0.83 6.65
C ASP A 50 15.25 1.18 5.22
N ILE A 51 15.25 0.19 4.32
CA ILE A 51 14.63 0.31 3.00
C ILE A 51 13.12 0.55 3.16
N PHE A 52 12.44 -0.20 4.03
CA PHE A 52 11.01 -0.04 4.28
C PHE A 52 10.70 1.35 4.83
N VAL A 53 11.50 1.87 5.77
CA VAL A 53 11.34 3.23 6.28
C VAL A 53 11.46 4.28 5.15
N ILE A 54 12.39 4.10 4.21
CA ILE A 54 12.54 5.01 3.06
C ILE A 54 11.35 4.88 2.11
N ILE A 55 10.91 3.64 1.82
CA ILE A 55 9.74 3.35 0.99
C ILE A 55 8.49 3.99 1.61
N ASP A 56 8.25 3.76 2.90
CA ASP A 56 7.09 4.27 3.64
C ASP A 56 7.07 5.79 3.69
N ARG A 57 8.22 6.43 3.89
CA ARG A 57 8.31 7.90 3.81
C ARG A 57 7.96 8.42 2.42
N ARG A 58 8.49 7.80 1.36
CA ARG A 58 8.16 8.23 -0.02
C ARG A 58 6.71 7.95 -0.37
N TRP A 59 6.20 6.79 0.05
CA TRP A 59 4.81 6.41 -0.07
C TRP A 59 3.93 7.45 0.61
N ASN A 60 4.10 7.70 1.90
CA ASN A 60 3.32 8.66 2.68
C ASN A 60 3.38 10.10 2.14
N CYS A 61 4.51 10.52 1.54
CA CYS A 61 4.66 11.88 1.00
C CYS A 61 4.10 12.06 -0.41
N GLN A 62 4.04 11.02 -1.25
CA GLN A 62 3.79 11.17 -2.69
C GLN A 62 2.72 10.25 -3.27
N LEU A 63 2.52 9.06 -2.70
CA LEU A 63 1.75 7.97 -3.33
C LEU A 63 0.67 7.39 -2.41
N HIS A 64 0.75 7.61 -1.09
CA HIS A 64 -0.27 7.28 -0.10
C HIS A 64 -1.33 8.37 -0.11
N HIS A 65 -2.17 8.34 -1.14
CA HIS A 65 -3.40 9.08 -1.09
C HIS A 65 -4.47 8.14 -0.52
N PRO A 66 -5.29 8.58 0.46
CA PRO A 66 -6.40 7.79 0.99
C PRO A 66 -7.28 7.20 -0.13
N SER A 67 -7.35 7.87 -1.30
CA SER A 67 -8.08 7.37 -2.46
C SER A 67 -7.55 6.03 -2.99
N HIS A 68 -6.24 5.76 -2.90
CA HIS A 68 -5.65 4.51 -3.40
C HIS A 68 -6.00 3.34 -2.49
N ALA A 69 -5.87 3.50 -1.18
CA ALA A 69 -6.28 2.49 -0.21
C ALA A 69 -7.82 2.28 -0.22
N ALA A 70 -8.61 3.36 -0.32
CA ALA A 70 -10.05 3.26 -0.51
C ALA A 70 -10.42 2.55 -1.83
N SER A 71 -9.72 2.84 -2.93
CA SER A 71 -9.96 2.17 -4.21
C SER A 71 -9.59 0.69 -4.19
N TYR A 72 -8.60 0.33 -3.37
CA TYR A 72 -8.22 -1.07 -3.16
C TYR A 72 -9.32 -1.82 -2.39
N PHE A 73 -9.90 -1.20 -1.36
CA PHE A 73 -11.06 -1.75 -0.66
C PHE A 73 -12.28 -1.91 -1.57
N LEU A 74 -12.57 -0.90 -2.39
CA LEU A 74 -13.76 -0.85 -3.25
C LEU A 74 -13.62 -1.62 -4.57
N ASN A 75 -12.46 -2.20 -4.87
CA ASN A 75 -12.28 -3.03 -6.04
C ASN A 75 -12.68 -4.49 -5.73
N PRO A 76 -13.75 -5.03 -6.35
CA PRO A 76 -14.22 -6.39 -6.08
C PRO A 76 -13.16 -7.47 -6.34
N GLU A 77 -12.28 -7.28 -7.33
CA GLU A 77 -11.21 -8.22 -7.64
C GLU A 77 -10.26 -8.40 -6.45
N PHE A 78 -9.94 -7.31 -5.75
CA PHE A 78 -9.07 -7.34 -4.58
C PHE A 78 -9.83 -7.70 -3.31
N PHE A 79 -11.00 -7.09 -3.10
CA PHE A 79 -11.83 -7.30 -1.92
C PHE A 79 -12.14 -8.79 -1.71
N TYR A 80 -12.56 -9.50 -2.76
CA TYR A 80 -12.87 -10.93 -2.65
C TYR A 80 -11.66 -11.86 -2.74
N SER A 81 -10.52 -11.41 -3.29
CA SER A 81 -9.32 -12.25 -3.38
C SER A 81 -8.45 -12.20 -2.12
N ASN A 82 -8.57 -11.15 -1.29
CA ASN A 82 -7.83 -11.00 -0.05
C ASN A 82 -8.79 -10.85 1.15
N PRO A 83 -9.04 -11.92 1.92
CA PRO A 83 -9.99 -11.90 3.03
C PRO A 83 -9.57 -10.99 4.20
N ASN A 84 -8.33 -10.52 4.21
CA ASN A 84 -7.83 -9.65 5.27
C ASN A 84 -8.09 -8.16 5.00
N ILE A 85 -8.57 -7.77 3.80
CA ILE A 85 -8.83 -6.37 3.45
C ILE A 85 -9.83 -5.73 4.41
N GLU A 86 -10.85 -6.49 4.84
CA GLU A 86 -11.89 -5.97 5.73
C GLU A 86 -11.38 -5.66 7.14
N ILE A 87 -10.31 -6.31 7.58
CA ILE A 87 -9.71 -6.11 8.92
C ILE A 87 -8.42 -5.28 8.87
N ASP A 88 -8.01 -4.83 7.68
CA ASP A 88 -6.85 -3.98 7.51
C ASP A 88 -7.19 -2.55 7.95
N CYS A 89 -6.71 -2.18 9.15
CA CYS A 89 -6.95 -0.88 9.75
C CYS A 89 -6.50 0.28 8.86
N GLU A 90 -5.40 0.14 8.11
CA GLU A 90 -4.88 1.22 7.25
C GLU A 90 -5.83 1.46 6.06
N VAL A 91 -6.33 0.36 5.49
CA VAL A 91 -7.28 0.40 4.38
C VAL A 91 -8.62 0.98 4.83
N LEU A 92 -9.15 0.53 5.96
CA LEU A 92 -10.39 1.05 6.54
C LEU A 92 -10.30 2.53 6.91
N GLU A 93 -9.22 2.94 7.57
CA GLU A 93 -9.02 4.35 7.96
C GLU A 93 -8.94 5.25 6.71
N SER A 94 -8.29 4.76 5.65
CA SER A 94 -8.21 5.48 4.38
C SER A 94 -9.55 5.57 3.65
N LEU A 95 -10.37 4.51 3.71
CA LEU A 95 -11.73 4.52 3.19
C LEU A 95 -12.59 5.58 3.88
N TYR A 96 -12.59 5.62 5.21
CA TYR A 96 -13.38 6.60 5.96
C TYR A 96 -12.89 8.03 5.72
N LYS A 97 -11.58 8.27 5.70
CA LYS A 97 -11.02 9.59 5.33
C LYS A 97 -11.46 10.03 3.93
N CYS A 98 -11.60 9.10 2.99
CA CYS A 98 -12.12 9.40 1.66
C CYS A 98 -13.60 9.75 1.67
N ILE A 99 -14.41 9.00 2.42
CA ILE A 99 -15.84 9.27 2.58
C ILE A 99 -16.01 10.66 3.18
N ASP A 100 -15.35 10.97 4.29
CA ASP A 100 -15.44 12.28 4.95
C ASP A 100 -15.03 13.42 4.01
N LYS A 101 -13.98 13.23 3.21
CA LYS A 101 -13.48 14.25 2.28
C LYS A 101 -14.37 14.47 1.06
N LEU A 102 -15.05 13.41 0.59
CA LEU A 102 -15.92 13.45 -0.59
C LEU A 102 -17.38 13.75 -0.24
N SER A 103 -17.74 13.68 1.03
CA SER A 103 -19.11 13.90 1.47
C SER A 103 -19.47 15.38 1.48
N GLU A 104 -20.68 15.68 1.02
CA GLU A 104 -21.22 17.03 1.01
C GLU A 104 -21.83 17.43 2.37
N ASN A 105 -22.30 16.44 3.14
CA ASN A 105 -22.91 16.61 4.46
C ASN A 105 -22.96 15.26 5.23
N ASP A 106 -23.36 15.33 6.51
CA ASP A 106 -23.46 14.17 7.41
C ASP A 106 -24.53 13.16 6.98
N GLU A 107 -25.60 13.58 6.28
CA GLU A 107 -26.62 12.66 5.76
C GLU A 107 -26.03 11.76 4.68
N PHE A 108 -25.19 12.30 3.80
CA PHE A 108 -24.50 11.54 2.77
C PHE A 108 -23.49 10.55 3.38
N VAL A 109 -22.75 10.95 4.41
CA VAL A 109 -21.87 10.04 5.17
C VAL A 109 -22.66 8.87 5.72
N ASN A 110 -23.79 9.14 6.40
CA ASN A 110 -24.67 8.09 6.94
C ASN A 110 -25.23 7.17 5.86
N TYR A 111 -25.62 7.72 4.71
CA TYR A 111 -26.08 6.93 3.57
C TYR A 111 -24.99 5.96 3.09
N ILE A 112 -23.76 6.44 2.86
CA ILE A 112 -22.65 5.59 2.43
C ILE A 112 -22.31 4.52 3.49
N HIS A 113 -22.36 4.85 4.78
CA HIS A 113 -22.17 3.87 5.85
C HIS A 113 -23.24 2.77 5.85
N ASN A 114 -24.47 3.06 5.44
CA ASN A 114 -25.54 2.06 5.33
C ASN A 114 -25.39 1.19 4.08
N GLU A 115 -24.81 1.72 3.00
CA GLU A 115 -24.55 0.97 1.76
C GLU A 115 -23.30 0.08 1.85
N LEU A 116 -22.30 0.46 2.64
CA LEU A 116 -21.04 -0.30 2.79
C LEU A 116 -21.26 -1.78 3.20
N PRO A 117 -22.15 -2.12 4.15
CA PRO A 117 -22.49 -3.51 4.46
C PRO A 117 -23.14 -4.29 3.31
N ILE A 118 -23.75 -3.61 2.34
CA ILE A 118 -24.36 -4.25 1.16
C ILE A 118 -23.29 -4.60 0.12
N TYR A 119 -22.24 -3.77 0.03
CA TYR A 119 -21.11 -3.99 -0.87
C TYR A 119 -20.24 -5.19 -0.47
N LYS A 120 -20.05 -5.40 0.84
CA LYS A 120 -19.25 -6.50 1.40
C LYS A 120 -19.90 -7.86 1.10
#